data_AF-A0A442ML96-F1
#
_entry.id   AF-A0A442ML96-F1
#
_cell.length_a   1.000
_cell.length_b   1.000
_cell.length_c   1.000
_cell.angle_alpha   90.00
_cell.angle_beta   90.00
_cell.angle_gamma   90.00
#
_symmetry.space_group_name_H-M   'P 1'
#
loop_
_entity.id
_entity.type
_entity.pdbx_description
1 polymer ?
#
loop_
_entity_poly.entity_id
_entity_poly.type
_entity_poly.pdbx_seq_one_letter_code
_entity_poly.pdbx_strand_id
1 'polypeptide(L)'
;MYSHQNVTLRGFHWEVSSLTFNLASGITQAHIGRGVSVDASGPNKVKLAADGDTIIGRLASVEDRTVEGSLIGAVELQFANTLPIKAAAVVAIGDTVVGAGAGEVKAAATPDHSKNFVVEIIGTNAVVVKV
;
A
#
# COMPACT_ATOMS: atom_id res chain seq x y z
N MET A 1 -19.08 12.92 -5.36
CA MET A 1 -19.46 14.23 -4.80
C MET A 1 -19.31 14.14 -3.29
N TYR A 2 -18.38 14.89 -2.69
CA TYR A 2 -18.19 14.88 -1.23
C TYR A 2 -19.25 15.78 -0.59
N SER A 3 -20.18 15.20 0.16
CA SER A 3 -21.14 15.94 0.99
C SER A 3 -20.41 16.44 2.24
N HIS A 4 -20.74 17.66 2.69
CA HIS A 4 -20.23 18.25 3.94
C HIS A 4 -20.63 17.48 5.21
N GLN A 5 -21.42 16.42 5.06
CA GLN A 5 -21.84 15.51 6.13
C GLN A 5 -20.92 14.29 6.29
N ASN A 6 -19.96 14.08 5.37
CA ASN A 6 -19.15 12.87 5.35
C ASN A 6 -17.75 13.12 5.95
N VAL A 7 -17.39 12.35 6.97
CA VAL A 7 -16.03 12.27 7.51
C VAL A 7 -15.21 11.30 6.65
N THR A 8 -14.02 11.70 6.22
CA THR A 8 -13.09 10.86 5.42
C THR A 8 -11.71 10.86 6.05
N LEU A 9 -11.07 9.70 6.08
CA LEU A 9 -9.65 9.55 6.46
C LEU A 9 -8.75 9.37 5.23
N ARG A 10 -9.28 9.44 4.00
CA ARG A 10 -8.50 9.25 2.77
C ARG A 10 -7.61 10.44 2.45
N GLY A 11 -6.44 10.15 1.87
CA GLY A 11 -5.54 11.14 1.29
C GLY A 11 -4.52 11.72 2.27
N PHE A 12 -4.49 11.21 3.51
CA PHE A 12 -3.47 11.57 4.47
C PHE A 12 -2.26 10.67 4.31
N HIS A 13 -1.10 11.30 4.19
CA HIS A 13 0.19 10.71 4.44
C HIS A 13 0.92 11.64 5.42
N TRP A 14 1.75 11.09 6.29
CA TRP A 14 2.60 11.91 7.14
C TRP A 14 3.89 12.17 6.38
N GLU A 15 4.23 13.43 6.10
CA GLU A 15 5.44 13.78 5.33
C GLU A 15 6.71 13.18 5.96
N VAL A 16 6.76 13.08 7.29
CA VAL A 16 7.85 12.44 8.05
C VAL A 16 7.95 10.92 7.83
N SER A 17 6.91 10.30 7.25
CA SER A 17 6.81 8.86 7.02
C SER A 17 6.95 8.44 5.55
N SER A 18 7.24 9.40 4.65
CA SER A 18 7.56 9.11 3.24
C SER A 18 9.06 9.00 3.05
N LEU A 19 9.54 7.79 2.79
CA LEU A 19 10.96 7.52 2.54
C LEU A 19 11.17 6.97 1.13
N THR A 20 12.34 7.26 0.57
CA THR A 20 12.73 6.74 -0.76
C THR A 20 13.35 5.36 -0.61
N PHE A 21 12.87 4.40 -1.40
CA PHE A 21 13.38 3.04 -1.45
C PHE A 21 13.84 2.68 -2.86
N ASN A 22 14.75 1.71 -2.95
CA ASN A 22 14.99 0.97 -4.17
C ASN A 22 13.75 0.13 -4.48
N LEU A 23 13.30 0.11 -5.73
CA LEU A 23 12.16 -0.68 -6.15
C LEU A 23 12.62 -1.96 -6.85
N ALA A 24 11.87 -3.04 -6.65
CA ALA A 24 12.03 -4.24 -7.46
C ALA A 24 11.78 -3.95 -8.95
N SER A 25 12.50 -4.67 -9.83
CA SER A 25 12.36 -4.55 -11.28
C SER A 25 10.91 -4.79 -11.73
N GLY A 26 10.46 -4.07 -12.75
CA GLY A 26 9.11 -4.22 -13.30
C GLY A 26 8.04 -3.42 -12.55
N ILE A 27 8.39 -2.72 -11.47
CA ILE A 27 7.53 -1.68 -10.89
C ILE A 27 7.53 -0.47 -11.84
N THR A 28 6.35 0.10 -12.06
CA THR A 28 6.09 1.21 -12.99
C THR A 28 5.09 2.16 -12.37
N GLN A 29 4.88 3.32 -12.99
CA GLN A 29 3.90 4.31 -12.51
C GLN A 29 2.47 3.76 -12.38
N ALA A 30 2.10 2.72 -13.15
CA ALA A 30 0.79 2.06 -13.04
C ALA A 30 0.57 1.33 -11.69
N HIS A 31 1.62 1.18 -10.89
CA HIS A 31 1.58 0.55 -9.58
C HIS A 31 1.48 1.56 -8.41
N ILE A 32 1.48 2.86 -8.70
CA ILE A 32 1.28 3.89 -7.67
C ILE A 32 -0.08 3.64 -6.97
N GLY A 33 -0.08 3.78 -5.64
CA GLY A 33 -1.22 3.51 -4.78
C GLY A 33 -1.36 2.06 -4.31
N ARG A 34 -0.44 1.16 -4.72
CA ARG A 34 -0.43 -0.25 -4.29
C ARG A 34 0.37 -0.46 -3.02
N GLY A 35 0.07 -1.54 -2.31
CA GLY A 35 0.79 -1.96 -1.12
C GLY A 35 2.16 -2.54 -1.45
N VAL A 36 3.17 -2.20 -0.66
CA VAL A 36 4.53 -2.72 -0.78
C VAL A 36 4.95 -3.50 0.47
N SER A 37 5.93 -4.38 0.27
CA SER A 37 6.58 -5.19 1.31
C SER A 37 8.10 -5.13 1.12
N VAL A 38 8.85 -5.52 2.14
CA VAL A 38 10.32 -5.58 2.07
C VAL A 38 10.74 -6.60 1.01
N ASP A 39 11.68 -6.20 0.15
CA ASP A 39 12.38 -7.10 -0.74
C ASP A 39 13.73 -7.47 -0.14
N ALA A 40 13.85 -8.71 0.35
CA ALA A 40 15.07 -9.20 0.97
C ALA A 40 16.22 -9.42 -0.04
N SER A 41 15.99 -9.24 -1.35
CA SER A 41 17.04 -9.41 -2.36
C SER A 41 18.08 -8.28 -2.36
N GLY A 42 17.90 -7.22 -1.58
CA GLY A 42 18.82 -6.09 -1.56
C GLY A 42 18.55 -5.09 -0.45
N PRO A 43 19.51 -4.21 -0.16
CA PRO A 43 19.38 -3.19 0.87
C PRO A 43 18.37 -2.11 0.46
N ASN A 44 17.60 -1.63 1.45
CA ASN A 44 16.65 -0.53 1.31
C ASN A 44 15.69 -0.74 0.12
N LYS A 45 15.26 -1.98 -0.09
CA LYS A 45 14.51 -2.39 -1.27
C LYS A 45 13.11 -2.85 -0.92
N VAL A 46 12.15 -2.48 -1.75
CA VAL A 46 10.76 -2.88 -1.64
C VAL A 46 10.26 -3.53 -2.93
N LYS A 47 9.32 -4.43 -2.79
CA LYS A 47 8.57 -5.07 -3.88
C LYS A 47 7.08 -4.82 -3.68
N LEU A 48 6.30 -5.00 -4.74
CA LEU A 48 4.85 -5.11 -4.60
C LEU A 48 4.53 -6.27 -3.66
N ALA A 49 3.62 -6.06 -2.71
CA ALA A 49 3.29 -7.08 -1.74
C ALA A 49 2.78 -8.35 -2.43
N ALA A 50 3.45 -9.48 -2.14
CA ALA A 50 3.02 -10.79 -2.59
C ALA A 50 1.87 -11.30 -1.71
N ASP A 51 1.35 -12.48 -2.02
CA ASP A 51 0.28 -13.09 -1.23
C ASP A 51 0.74 -13.40 0.20
N GLY A 52 0.01 -12.91 1.20
CA GLY A 52 0.33 -13.06 2.61
C GLY A 52 1.42 -12.10 3.14
N ASP A 53 2.08 -11.32 2.29
CA ASP A 53 3.11 -10.38 2.73
C ASP A 53 2.53 -9.30 3.65
N THR A 54 3.29 -8.92 4.68
CA THR A 54 2.93 -7.75 5.51
C THR A 54 3.12 -6.47 4.69
N ILE A 55 2.10 -5.62 4.68
CA ILE A 55 2.17 -4.30 4.05
C ILE A 55 2.98 -3.37 4.95
N ILE A 56 4.14 -2.91 4.47
CA ILE A 56 4.97 -1.96 5.20
C ILE A 56 4.62 -0.50 4.87
N GLY A 57 3.98 -0.27 3.73
CA GLY A 57 3.66 1.05 3.23
C GLY A 57 2.93 1.02 1.90
N ARG A 58 2.62 2.21 1.39
CA ARG A 58 1.94 2.44 0.11
C ARG A 58 2.87 3.15 -0.86
N LEU A 59 2.95 2.67 -2.11
CA LEU A 59 3.78 3.30 -3.14
C LEU A 59 3.16 4.64 -3.57
N ALA A 60 3.87 5.75 -3.35
CA ALA A 60 3.38 7.10 -3.67
C ALA A 60 3.92 7.64 -4.98
N SER A 61 5.17 7.31 -5.32
CA SER A 61 5.79 7.73 -6.57
C SER A 61 6.73 6.66 -7.11
N VAL A 62 6.99 6.71 -8.40
CA VAL A 62 8.00 5.90 -9.09
C VAL A 62 8.84 6.86 -9.92
N GLU A 63 10.14 6.79 -9.75
CA GLU A 63 11.13 7.50 -10.56
C GLU A 63 12.01 6.45 -11.24
N ASP A 64 11.87 6.38 -12.56
CA ASP A 64 12.65 5.51 -13.42
C ASP A 64 13.94 6.23 -13.83
N ARG A 65 15.07 5.77 -13.29
CA ARG A 65 16.44 6.22 -13.63
C ARG A 65 17.18 5.10 -14.36
N THR A 66 16.53 4.48 -15.34
CA THR A 66 17.07 3.35 -16.13
C THR A 66 18.39 3.68 -16.82
N VAL A 67 18.65 4.94 -17.17
CA VAL A 67 19.94 5.37 -17.75
C VAL A 67 21.06 5.24 -16.72
N GLU A 68 20.79 5.51 -15.45
CA GLU A 68 21.69 5.37 -14.31
C GLU A 68 21.57 3.99 -13.61
N GLY A 69 20.79 3.07 -14.18
CA GLY A 69 20.59 1.70 -13.68
C GLY A 69 19.81 1.61 -12.36
N SER A 70 19.06 2.66 -11.99
CA SER A 70 18.34 2.74 -10.72
C SER A 70 16.84 2.86 -10.92
N LEU A 71 16.06 2.19 -10.08
CA LEU A 71 14.60 2.35 -10.01
C LEU A 71 14.25 2.63 -8.55
N ILE A 72 13.67 3.80 -8.30
CA ILE A 72 13.39 4.26 -6.93
C ILE A 72 11.96 4.79 -6.84
N GLY A 73 11.46 4.91 -5.61
CA GLY A 73 10.15 5.49 -5.37
C GLY A 73 9.94 5.87 -3.92
N ALA A 74 9.05 6.83 -3.70
CA ALA A 74 8.62 7.19 -2.36
C ALA A 74 7.58 6.19 -1.86
N VAL A 75 7.76 5.72 -0.62
CA VAL A 75 6.83 4.84 0.08
C VAL A 75 6.32 5.56 1.31
N GLU A 76 5.00 5.69 1.41
CA GLU A 76 4.29 6.17 2.60
C GLU A 76 4.23 5.02 3.61
N LEU A 77 5.08 5.06 4.64
CA LEU A 77 5.14 4.02 5.69
C LEU A 77 3.96 4.13 6.68
N GLN A 78 3.46 5.35 6.87
CA GLN A 78 2.20 5.64 7.56
C GLN A 78 1.26 6.34 6.58
N PHE A 79 0.02 5.87 6.50
CA PHE A 79 -0.97 6.42 5.58
C PHE A 79 -2.39 6.10 6.03
N ALA A 80 -3.32 6.94 5.59
CA ALA A 80 -4.75 6.63 5.59
C ALA A 80 -5.26 6.83 4.17
N ASN A 81 -5.30 5.75 3.38
CA ASN A 81 -5.56 5.84 1.95
C ASN A 81 -6.05 4.51 1.35
N THR A 82 -6.46 4.56 0.08
CA THR A 82 -6.98 3.40 -0.63
C THR A 82 -5.87 2.44 -1.05
N LEU A 83 -6.09 1.14 -0.80
CA LEU A 83 -5.38 0.03 -1.42
C LEU A 83 -6.36 -0.81 -2.27
N PRO A 84 -5.94 -1.30 -3.45
CA PRO A 84 -6.80 -2.10 -4.32
C PRO A 84 -7.01 -3.49 -3.75
N ILE A 85 -8.27 -3.93 -3.67
CA ILE A 85 -8.65 -5.27 -3.22
C ILE A 85 -8.45 -6.23 -4.40
N LYS A 86 -7.83 -7.38 -4.13
CA LYS A 86 -7.67 -8.44 -5.13
C LYS A 86 -9.03 -8.86 -5.68
N ALA A 87 -9.14 -9.05 -6.99
CA ALA A 87 -10.36 -9.56 -7.60
C ALA A 87 -10.85 -10.85 -6.90
N ALA A 88 -12.14 -10.90 -6.58
CA ALA A 88 -12.81 -11.97 -5.82
C ALA A 88 -12.40 -12.12 -4.33
N ALA A 89 -11.45 -11.34 -3.82
CA ALA A 89 -11.22 -11.25 -2.38
C ALA A 89 -12.31 -10.40 -1.72
N VAL A 90 -12.65 -10.77 -0.49
CA VAL A 90 -13.57 -10.01 0.36
C VAL A 90 -12.76 -9.35 1.46
N VAL A 91 -12.99 -8.05 1.66
CA VAL A 91 -12.41 -7.25 2.74
C VAL A 91 -13.56 -6.46 3.36
N ALA A 92 -13.63 -6.43 4.70
CA ALA A 92 -14.63 -5.74 5.46
C ALA A 92 -14.01 -4.61 6.31
N ILE A 93 -14.86 -3.69 6.77
CA ILE A 93 -14.47 -2.68 7.76
C ILE A 93 -14.10 -3.39 9.05
N GLY A 94 -13.00 -2.97 9.67
CA GLY A 94 -12.43 -3.60 10.86
C GLY A 94 -11.43 -4.72 10.58
N ASP A 95 -11.25 -5.15 9.32
CA ASP A 95 -10.23 -6.13 8.99
C ASP A 95 -8.81 -5.53 9.06
N THR A 96 -7.83 -6.38 9.34
CA THR A 96 -6.43 -6.14 8.95
C THR A 96 -6.21 -6.71 7.56
N VAL A 97 -5.48 -5.97 6.72
CA VAL A 97 -5.12 -6.43 5.38
C VAL A 97 -3.67 -6.89 5.27
N VAL A 98 -3.46 -7.90 4.42
CA VAL A 98 -2.16 -8.38 3.95
C VAL A 98 -2.12 -8.36 2.43
N GLY A 99 -0.93 -8.51 1.86
CA GLY A 99 -0.76 -8.62 0.41
C GLY A 99 -1.53 -9.81 -0.17
N ALA A 100 -1.98 -9.64 -1.40
CA ALA A 100 -2.71 -10.63 -2.20
C ALA A 100 -2.08 -10.85 -3.58
N GLY A 101 -0.81 -10.45 -3.73
CA GLY A 101 -0.08 -10.44 -5.00
C GLY A 101 -0.22 -9.13 -5.75
N ALA A 102 0.84 -8.77 -6.49
CA ALA A 102 0.92 -7.56 -7.32
C ALA A 102 0.57 -6.25 -6.58
N GLY A 103 0.72 -6.21 -5.25
CA GLY A 103 0.43 -5.04 -4.42
C GLY A 103 -1.05 -4.78 -4.16
N GLU A 104 -1.91 -5.73 -4.53
CA GLU A 104 -3.32 -5.77 -4.12
C GLU A 104 -3.43 -6.38 -2.71
N VAL A 105 -4.59 -6.21 -2.07
CA VAL A 105 -4.82 -6.66 -0.70
C VAL A 105 -5.98 -7.66 -0.55
N LYS A 106 -5.91 -8.46 0.51
CA LYS A 106 -6.97 -9.33 1.03
C LYS A 106 -7.02 -9.23 2.56
N ALA A 107 -8.12 -9.69 3.16
CA ALA A 107 -8.21 -9.80 4.61
C ALA A 107 -7.17 -10.79 5.15
N ALA A 108 -6.53 -10.44 6.27
CA ALA A 108 -5.67 -11.35 7.01
C ALA A 108 -6.51 -12.46 7.66
N ALA A 109 -5.95 -13.67 7.76
CA ALA A 109 -6.64 -14.78 8.43
C ALA A 109 -6.87 -14.51 9.94
N THR A 110 -5.95 -13.78 10.56
CA THR A 110 -6.03 -13.32 11.96
C THR A 110 -5.87 -11.80 11.97
N PRO A 111 -6.86 -11.04 12.45
CA PRO A 111 -6.74 -9.59 12.59
C PRO A 111 -5.62 -9.18 13.56
N ASP A 112 -4.89 -8.13 13.20
CA ASP A 112 -3.82 -7.53 13.98
C ASP A 112 -3.78 -6.02 13.71
N HIS A 113 -4.61 -5.27 14.45
CA HIS A 113 -4.78 -3.83 14.25
C HIS A 113 -3.53 -3.01 14.60
N SER A 114 -2.52 -3.62 15.22
CA SER A 114 -1.22 -2.96 15.43
C SER A 114 -0.47 -2.74 14.12
N LYS A 115 -0.81 -3.49 13.05
CA LYS A 115 -0.18 -3.36 11.73
C LYS A 115 -0.90 -2.38 10.83
N ASN A 116 -2.21 -2.56 10.71
CA ASN A 116 -3.15 -1.72 9.96
C ASN A 116 -4.60 -2.18 10.23
N PHE A 117 -5.55 -1.33 9.85
CA PHE A 117 -6.99 -1.67 9.88
C PHE A 117 -7.77 -0.95 8.78
N VAL A 118 -8.87 -1.55 8.35
CA VAL A 118 -9.77 -1.00 7.32
C VAL A 118 -10.87 -0.16 7.95
N VAL A 119 -11.09 1.05 7.44
CA VAL A 119 -12.10 1.99 7.96
C VAL A 119 -13.25 2.26 7.00
N GLU A 120 -13.08 1.95 5.71
CA GLU A 120 -14.10 2.18 4.67
C GLU A 120 -13.82 1.26 3.47
N ILE A 121 -14.86 0.84 2.74
CA ILE A 121 -14.76 0.12 1.46
C ILE A 121 -15.41 0.98 0.37
N ILE A 122 -14.69 1.22 -0.74
CA ILE A 122 -15.19 1.96 -1.91
C ILE A 122 -15.00 1.12 -3.16
N GLY A 123 -16.08 0.48 -3.61
CA GLY A 123 -16.04 -0.41 -4.76
C GLY A 123 -14.99 -1.51 -4.56
N THR A 124 -13.96 -1.50 -5.40
CA THR A 124 -12.87 -2.48 -5.38
C THR A 124 -11.65 -2.02 -4.56
N ASN A 125 -11.80 -1.02 -3.69
CA ASN A 125 -10.72 -0.50 -2.86
C ASN A 125 -11.09 -0.50 -1.37
N ALA A 126 -10.11 -0.78 -0.52
CA ALA A 126 -10.21 -0.62 0.93
C ALA A 126 -9.46 0.64 1.37
N VAL A 127 -10.08 1.47 2.23
CA VAL A 127 -9.38 2.55 2.92
C VAL A 127 -8.70 1.97 4.14
N VAL A 128 -7.38 1.96 4.12
CA VAL A 128 -6.54 1.34 5.15
C VAL A 128 -5.85 2.44 5.91
N VAL A 129 -5.90 2.35 7.24
CA VAL A 129 -5.12 3.18 8.15
C VAL A 129 -3.94 2.37 8.65
N LYS A 130 -2.74 2.90 8.47
CA LYS A 130 -1.48 2.39 9.00
C LYS A 130 -0.76 3.54 9.72
N VAL A 131 -0.49 3.31 11.00
CA VAL A 131 0.25 4.19 11.91
C VAL A 131 1.45 3.47 12.47
#